data_AF-A0A1J4RT19-F1
#
_entry.id   AF-A0A1J4RT19-F1
#
_cell.length_a   1.000
_cell.length_b   1.000
_cell.length_c   1.000
_cell.angle_alpha   90.00
_cell.angle_beta   90.00
_cell.angle_gamma   90.00
#
_symmetry.space_group_name_H-M   'P 1'
#
loop_
_entity.id
_entity.type
_entity.pdbx_description
1 polymer ?
#
loop_
_entity_poly.entity_id
_entity_poly.type
_entity_poly.pdbx_seq_one_letter_code
_entity_poly.pdbx_strand_id
1 'polypeptide(L)'
;MTEVDELKYWVTEIYQILEVNKGYRPEPGSKWLVDSESLLQKIGMQTLSILHLLEGTKPILPKIPASINFIDHYTIQNDTRSILESYLVLYHVFIDQNVNIQVKKMRHRLWHASSLSQRQKQSKFTINIKTLLKQEKSSYLKMRRAIIKSKVYKNSIKISDPKNLTNKKSFDWKPPGGWRAIASMSSISETFWVDVYNDLSATSHSGAVISNHMSHADQKKVQKGMSTTAVNLLNLILPHFIEGYASLFPRVGKYLESDEKLKFNIKVAKGVLSGY
;
A
#
# COMPACT_ATOMS: atom_id res chain seq x y z
N MET A 1 -18.45 1.61 -19.24
CA MET A 1 -18.13 1.34 -17.83
C MET A 1 -17.57 2.64 -17.27
N THR A 2 -18.11 3.18 -16.18
CA THR A 2 -17.52 4.37 -15.56
C THR A 2 -16.23 4.02 -14.81
N GLU A 3 -15.40 5.00 -14.50
CA GLU A 3 -14.16 4.83 -13.73
C GLU A 3 -14.45 4.19 -12.36
N VAL A 4 -15.60 4.52 -11.76
CA VAL A 4 -16.06 3.96 -10.49
C VAL A 4 -16.53 2.52 -10.66
N ASP A 5 -17.17 2.17 -11.77
CA ASP A 5 -17.57 0.78 -12.05
C ASP A 5 -16.33 -0.12 -12.25
N GLU A 6 -15.30 0.42 -12.88
CA GLU A 6 -14.01 -0.26 -13.00
C GLU A 6 -13.34 -0.46 -11.63
N LEU A 7 -13.37 0.57 -10.76
CA LEU A 7 -12.85 0.41 -9.40
C LEU A 7 -13.63 -0.66 -8.63
N LYS A 8 -14.97 -0.67 -8.72
CA LYS A 8 -15.81 -1.71 -8.11
C LYS A 8 -15.44 -3.11 -8.60
N TYR A 9 -15.13 -3.24 -9.89
CA TYR A 9 -14.61 -4.48 -10.44
C TYR A 9 -13.30 -4.90 -9.77
N TRP A 10 -12.29 -4.03 -9.73
CA TRP A 10 -11.01 -4.36 -9.08
C TRP A 10 -11.13 -4.66 -7.59
N VAL A 11 -12.01 -3.96 -6.88
CA VAL A 11 -12.31 -4.25 -5.47
C VAL A 11 -12.95 -5.62 -5.31
N THR A 12 -13.89 -5.98 -6.19
CA THR A 12 -14.51 -7.32 -6.19
C THR A 12 -13.43 -8.39 -6.34
N GLU A 13 -12.50 -8.22 -7.28
CA GLU A 13 -11.40 -9.17 -7.50
C GLU A 13 -10.44 -9.27 -6.31
N ILE A 14 -10.13 -8.16 -5.64
CA ILE A 14 -9.32 -8.16 -4.41
C ILE A 14 -9.98 -9.01 -3.31
N TYR A 15 -11.30 -8.90 -3.16
CA TYR A 15 -12.04 -9.69 -2.18
C TYR A 15 -12.16 -11.17 -2.57
N GLN A 16 -12.32 -11.48 -3.86
CA GLN A 16 -12.24 -12.87 -4.33
C GLN A 16 -10.86 -13.46 -4.06
N ILE A 17 -9.79 -12.71 -4.30
CA ILE A 17 -8.42 -13.12 -3.99
C ILE A 17 -8.24 -13.34 -2.48
N LEU A 18 -8.81 -12.49 -1.61
CA LEU A 18 -8.79 -12.71 -0.16
C LEU A 18 -9.47 -14.04 0.23
N GLU A 19 -10.64 -14.34 -0.34
CA GLU A 19 -11.37 -15.59 -0.04
C GLU A 19 -10.65 -16.82 -0.61
N VAL A 20 -10.17 -16.76 -1.86
CA VAL A 20 -9.27 -17.78 -2.42
C VAL A 20 -8.04 -17.93 -1.53
N ASN A 21 -7.56 -16.81 -0.95
CA ASN A 21 -6.39 -16.78 -0.09
C ASN A 21 -6.69 -17.18 1.39
N LYS A 22 -7.90 -17.62 1.73
CA LYS A 22 -8.23 -18.01 3.10
C LYS A 22 -7.62 -19.35 3.49
N GLY A 23 -7.13 -19.46 4.73
CA GLY A 23 -6.69 -20.74 5.31
C GLY A 23 -5.43 -21.37 4.73
N TYR A 24 -4.61 -20.64 3.95
CA TYR A 24 -3.39 -21.22 3.40
C TYR A 24 -2.33 -21.50 4.42
N ARG A 25 -1.67 -22.63 4.16
CA ARG A 25 -0.57 -23.12 4.94
C ARG A 25 0.66 -22.99 4.07
N PRO A 26 1.51 -21.96 4.29
CA PRO A 26 2.73 -21.83 3.52
C PRO A 26 3.66 -23.01 3.79
N GLU A 27 4.37 -23.43 2.76
CA GLU A 27 5.43 -24.43 2.92
C GLU A 27 6.52 -23.97 3.91
N PRO A 28 7.24 -24.93 4.53
CA PRO A 28 8.39 -24.61 5.37
C PRO A 28 9.36 -23.65 4.66
N GLY A 29 9.69 -22.52 5.31
CA GLY A 29 10.59 -21.52 4.74
C GLY A 29 9.93 -20.44 3.87
N SER A 30 8.62 -20.55 3.60
CA SER A 30 7.82 -19.57 2.83
C SER A 30 6.85 -18.76 3.70
N LYS A 31 6.84 -18.99 5.02
CA LYS A 31 5.99 -18.27 5.99
C LYS A 31 6.05 -16.74 5.86
N TRP A 32 7.22 -16.20 5.51
CA TRP A 32 7.42 -14.76 5.34
C TRP A 32 6.55 -14.16 4.22
N LEU A 33 6.17 -14.94 3.20
CA LEU A 33 5.28 -14.48 2.13
C LEU A 33 3.88 -14.17 2.65
N VAL A 34 3.41 -14.88 3.68
CA VAL A 34 2.06 -14.66 4.25
C VAL A 34 1.91 -13.26 4.82
N ASP A 35 3.01 -12.62 5.26
CA ASP A 35 2.95 -11.23 5.76
C ASP A 35 2.52 -10.24 4.66
N SER A 36 2.65 -10.59 3.37
CA SER A 36 2.10 -9.81 2.25
C SER A 36 0.58 -9.73 2.24
N GLU A 37 -0.12 -10.68 2.88
CA GLU A 37 -1.59 -10.66 3.01
C GLU A 37 -2.06 -9.44 3.79
N SER A 38 -1.27 -8.94 4.75
CA SER A 38 -1.58 -7.70 5.46
C SER A 38 -1.67 -6.48 4.52
N LEU A 39 -0.92 -6.48 3.41
CA LEU A 39 -0.99 -5.43 2.39
C LEU A 39 -2.26 -5.59 1.54
N LEU A 40 -2.60 -6.82 1.15
CA LEU A 40 -3.85 -7.12 0.43
C LEU A 40 -5.08 -6.72 1.25
N GLN A 41 -5.13 -7.10 2.53
CA GLN A 41 -6.22 -6.72 3.44
C GLN A 41 -6.33 -5.20 3.59
N LYS A 42 -5.20 -4.51 3.79
CA LYS A 42 -5.16 -3.05 3.89
C LYS A 42 -5.72 -2.39 2.63
N ILE A 43 -5.28 -2.81 1.45
CA ILE A 43 -5.76 -2.27 0.17
C ILE A 43 -7.25 -2.58 -0.04
N GLY A 44 -7.70 -3.80 0.25
CA GLY A 44 -9.13 -4.17 0.16
C GLY A 44 -10.01 -3.29 1.05
N MET A 45 -9.62 -3.09 2.30
CA MET A 45 -10.35 -2.22 3.23
C MET A 45 -10.34 -0.75 2.77
N GLN A 46 -9.18 -0.21 2.37
CA GLN A 46 -9.08 1.18 1.94
C GLN A 46 -9.85 1.46 0.65
N THR A 47 -9.85 0.52 -0.30
CA THR A 47 -10.63 0.68 -1.53
C THR A 47 -12.14 0.62 -1.30
N LEU A 48 -12.62 -0.20 -0.36
CA LEU A 48 -14.02 -0.13 0.10
C LEU A 48 -14.34 1.22 0.76
N SER A 49 -13.46 1.72 1.62
CA SER A 49 -13.64 3.05 2.23
C SER A 49 -13.75 4.14 1.17
N ILE A 50 -12.90 4.11 0.15
CA ILE A 50 -12.97 5.05 -0.98
C ILE A 50 -14.30 4.94 -1.71
N LEU A 51 -14.76 3.72 -2.04
CA LEU A 51 -16.06 3.51 -2.67
C LEU A 51 -17.21 4.10 -1.85
N HIS A 52 -17.18 3.91 -0.52
CA HIS A 52 -18.17 4.51 0.37
C HIS A 52 -18.11 6.05 0.35
N LEU A 53 -16.91 6.64 0.44
CA LEU A 53 -16.73 8.09 0.43
C LEU A 53 -17.18 8.75 -0.90
N LEU A 54 -17.06 8.03 -2.01
CA LEU A 54 -17.51 8.49 -3.33
C LEU A 54 -19.04 8.66 -3.43
N GLU A 55 -19.82 7.95 -2.61
CA GLU A 55 -21.28 8.13 -2.53
C GLU A 55 -21.66 9.50 -1.93
N GLY A 56 -20.75 10.06 -1.14
CA GLY A 56 -20.88 11.33 -0.44
C GLY A 56 -21.24 11.16 1.03
N THR A 57 -20.61 11.97 1.87
CA THR A 57 -20.76 11.99 3.32
C THR A 57 -21.87 12.96 3.73
N LYS A 58 -22.82 12.46 4.54
CA LYS A 58 -23.92 13.23 5.12
C LYS A 58 -23.91 13.07 6.65
N PRO A 59 -23.16 13.89 7.40
CA PRO A 59 -23.04 13.72 8.85
C PRO A 59 -24.37 14.05 9.55
N ILE A 60 -24.80 13.17 10.45
CA ILE A 60 -26.00 13.39 11.28
C ILE A 60 -25.53 13.86 12.66
N LEU A 61 -25.49 15.17 12.86
CA LEU A 61 -25.06 15.78 14.13
C LEU A 61 -26.08 16.83 14.59
N PRO A 62 -26.47 16.87 15.88
CA PRO A 62 -27.58 17.71 16.36
C PRO A 62 -27.48 19.21 16.07
N LYS A 63 -26.27 19.73 15.85
CA LYS A 63 -25.99 21.16 15.64
C LYS A 63 -25.43 21.48 14.26
N ILE A 64 -25.34 20.49 13.37
CA ILE A 64 -24.85 20.69 12.00
C ILE A 64 -26.05 20.68 11.05
N PRO A 65 -26.15 21.63 10.12
CA PRO A 65 -27.22 21.63 9.14
C PRO A 65 -27.31 20.29 8.39
N ALA A 66 -28.53 19.73 8.30
CA ALA A 66 -28.79 18.48 7.60
C ALA A 66 -28.49 18.55 6.08
N SER A 67 -28.27 19.74 5.55
CA SER A 67 -27.91 19.99 4.15
C SER A 67 -26.44 19.75 3.82
N ILE A 68 -25.57 19.46 4.81
CA ILE A 68 -24.16 19.15 4.53
C ILE A 68 -24.07 17.81 3.79
N ASN A 69 -23.51 17.88 2.58
CA ASN A 69 -23.29 16.75 1.69
C ASN A 69 -22.04 17.01 0.86
N PHE A 70 -20.94 16.33 1.18
CA PHE A 70 -19.65 16.52 0.53
C PHE A 70 -19.04 15.17 0.16
N ILE A 71 -18.11 15.16 -0.78
CA ILE A 71 -17.22 14.03 -1.02
C ILE A 71 -15.92 14.34 -0.30
N ASP A 72 -15.51 13.47 0.62
CA ASP A 72 -14.24 13.63 1.36
C ASP A 72 -13.05 13.27 0.48
N HIS A 73 -12.80 14.11 -0.53
CA HIS A 73 -11.74 13.87 -1.50
C HIS A 73 -10.35 13.86 -0.83
N TYR A 74 -10.17 14.57 0.29
CA TYR A 74 -8.90 14.58 1.03
C TYR A 74 -8.59 13.20 1.62
N THR A 75 -9.57 12.57 2.27
CA THR A 75 -9.42 11.19 2.75
C THR A 75 -9.20 10.23 1.58
N ILE A 76 -9.92 10.40 0.47
CA ILE A 76 -9.75 9.58 -0.74
C ILE A 76 -8.31 9.67 -1.28
N GLN A 77 -7.74 10.88 -1.39
CA GLN A 77 -6.35 11.08 -1.84
C GLN A 77 -5.35 10.46 -0.85
N ASN A 78 -5.57 10.62 0.46
CA ASN A 78 -4.72 10.01 1.48
C ASN A 78 -4.72 8.47 1.43
N ASP A 79 -5.91 7.86 1.29
CA ASP A 79 -6.02 6.41 1.16
C ASP A 79 -5.41 5.93 -0.15
N THR A 80 -5.60 6.67 -1.24
CA THR A 80 -4.99 6.36 -2.54
C THR A 80 -3.46 6.37 -2.47
N ARG A 81 -2.86 7.36 -1.81
CA ARG A 81 -1.42 7.38 -1.51
C ARG A 81 -0.99 6.17 -0.70
N SER A 82 -1.75 5.84 0.32
CA SER A 82 -1.47 4.70 1.20
C SER A 82 -1.53 3.36 0.44
N ILE A 83 -2.45 3.24 -0.52
CA ILE A 83 -2.57 2.07 -1.42
C ILE A 83 -1.36 2.01 -2.35
N LEU A 84 -0.97 3.12 -3.00
CA LEU A 84 0.23 3.20 -3.82
C LEU A 84 1.49 2.79 -3.05
N GLU A 85 1.70 3.33 -1.85
CA GLU A 85 2.82 2.96 -0.99
C GLU A 85 2.76 1.48 -0.59
N SER A 86 1.56 0.92 -0.36
CA SER A 86 1.40 -0.51 -0.04
C SER A 86 1.72 -1.41 -1.23
N TYR A 87 1.37 -1.01 -2.45
CA TYR A 87 1.81 -1.66 -3.68
C TYR A 87 3.34 -1.62 -3.81
N LEU A 88 3.98 -0.47 -3.58
CA LEU A 88 5.44 -0.36 -3.64
C LEU A 88 6.13 -1.23 -2.59
N VAL A 89 5.55 -1.38 -1.39
CA VAL A 89 6.03 -2.33 -0.37
C VAL A 89 5.92 -3.76 -0.91
N LEU A 90 4.77 -4.14 -1.46
CA LEU A 90 4.56 -5.48 -2.02
C LEU A 90 5.63 -5.77 -3.08
N TYR A 91 5.81 -4.83 -4.01
CA TYR A 91 6.78 -4.93 -5.08
C TYR A 91 8.21 -5.11 -4.53
N HIS A 92 8.68 -4.16 -3.72
CA HIS A 92 10.05 -4.13 -3.24
C HIS A 92 10.43 -5.32 -2.36
N VAL A 93 9.51 -5.73 -1.48
CA VAL A 93 9.79 -6.74 -0.45
C VAL A 93 9.60 -8.16 -1.00
N PHE A 94 8.59 -8.38 -1.84
CA PHE A 94 8.15 -9.72 -2.22
C PHE A 94 8.34 -10.04 -3.71
N ILE A 95 8.07 -9.09 -4.60
CA ILE A 95 7.94 -9.39 -6.04
C ILE A 95 9.25 -9.17 -6.80
N ASP A 96 9.99 -8.08 -6.54
CA ASP A 96 11.13 -7.60 -7.34
C ASP A 96 11.97 -8.74 -7.95
N GLN A 97 11.81 -8.96 -9.25
CA GLN A 97 12.41 -10.10 -9.95
C GLN A 97 13.90 -9.88 -10.23
N ASN A 98 14.40 -8.66 -10.06
CA ASN A 98 15.80 -8.31 -10.31
C ASN A 98 16.73 -8.74 -9.16
N VAL A 99 16.16 -9.26 -8.06
CA VAL A 99 16.94 -9.71 -6.90
C VAL A 99 16.60 -11.14 -6.50
N ASN A 100 17.61 -11.85 -6.00
CA ASN A 100 17.44 -13.22 -5.53
C ASN A 100 16.60 -13.30 -4.23
N ILE A 101 16.13 -14.51 -3.93
CA ILE A 101 15.29 -14.81 -2.76
C ILE A 101 15.93 -14.42 -1.42
N GLN A 102 17.26 -14.46 -1.30
CA GLN A 102 17.95 -14.11 -0.06
C GLN A 102 17.86 -12.60 0.21
N VAL A 103 17.97 -11.78 -0.85
CA VAL A 103 17.76 -10.33 -0.76
C VAL A 103 16.32 -10.00 -0.38
N LYS A 104 15.32 -10.65 -1.01
CA LYS A 104 13.90 -10.47 -0.64
C LYS A 104 13.63 -10.80 0.82
N LYS A 105 14.11 -11.95 1.30
CA LYS A 105 14.00 -12.35 2.72
C LYS A 105 14.70 -11.35 3.65
N MET A 106 15.79 -10.72 3.21
CA MET A 106 16.45 -9.67 4.00
C MET A 106 15.64 -8.37 4.02
N ARG A 107 15.10 -7.93 2.87
CA ARG A 107 14.20 -6.76 2.80
C ARG A 107 12.97 -6.95 3.67
N HIS A 108 12.36 -8.15 3.66
CA HIS A 108 11.27 -8.52 4.55
C HIS A 108 11.64 -8.40 6.02
N ARG A 109 12.81 -8.92 6.43
CA ARG A 109 13.28 -8.78 7.82
C ARG A 109 13.49 -7.33 8.22
N LEU A 110 14.04 -6.50 7.33
CA LEU A 110 14.20 -5.06 7.58
C LEU A 110 12.85 -4.37 7.73
N TRP A 111 11.91 -4.63 6.82
CA TRP A 111 10.55 -4.10 6.87
C TRP A 111 9.82 -4.51 8.17
N HIS A 112 9.87 -5.80 8.51
CA HIS A 112 9.28 -6.32 9.75
C HIS A 112 9.95 -5.72 10.99
N ALA A 113 11.29 -5.68 11.05
CA ALA A 113 12.00 -5.05 12.15
C ALA A 113 11.67 -3.56 12.30
N SER A 114 11.50 -2.84 11.18
CA SER A 114 11.07 -1.44 11.17
C SER A 114 9.66 -1.30 11.74
N SER A 115 8.72 -2.14 11.31
CA SER A 115 7.35 -2.14 11.82
C SER A 115 7.29 -2.41 13.34
N LEU A 116 8.03 -3.39 13.85
CA LEU A 116 8.17 -3.66 15.28
C LEU A 116 8.72 -2.43 16.01
N SER A 117 9.79 -1.82 15.48
CA SER A 117 10.38 -0.62 16.07
C SER A 117 9.41 0.56 16.11
N GLN A 118 8.54 0.71 15.11
CA GLN A 118 7.52 1.76 15.09
C GLN A 118 6.43 1.48 16.13
N ARG A 119 5.94 0.24 16.24
CA ARG A 119 4.96 -0.17 17.26
C ARG A 119 5.45 0.09 18.69
N GLN A 120 6.75 -0.05 18.95
CA GLN A 120 7.33 0.28 20.26
C GLN A 120 7.18 1.76 20.67
N LYS A 121 6.87 2.66 19.72
CA LYS A 121 6.61 4.09 19.99
C LYS A 121 5.14 4.38 20.30
N GLN A 122 4.24 3.40 20.13
CA GLN A 122 2.82 3.58 20.40
C GLN A 122 2.56 3.71 21.89
N SER A 123 1.53 4.49 22.22
CA SER A 123 1.07 4.68 23.58
C SER A 123 0.49 3.38 24.17
N LYS A 124 0.76 3.16 25.46
CA LYS A 124 0.49 1.89 26.16
C LYS A 124 -0.77 2.00 27.02
N PHE A 125 -1.90 2.22 26.37
CA PHE A 125 -3.15 2.53 27.07
C PHE A 125 -3.78 1.32 27.79
N THR A 126 -3.51 0.09 27.33
CA THR A 126 -4.08 -1.13 27.93
C THR A 126 -2.99 -2.12 28.39
N ILE A 127 -3.34 -2.99 29.35
CA ILE A 127 -2.45 -4.06 29.82
C ILE A 127 -2.10 -5.02 28.66
N ASN A 128 -3.06 -5.34 27.79
CA ASN A 128 -2.84 -6.20 26.63
C ASN A 128 -1.79 -5.61 25.68
N ILE A 129 -1.87 -4.31 25.37
CA ILE A 129 -0.87 -3.61 24.53
C ILE A 129 0.49 -3.60 25.22
N LYS A 130 0.55 -3.38 26.55
CA LYS A 130 1.81 -3.43 27.31
C LYS A 130 2.48 -4.81 27.20
N THR A 131 1.71 -5.88 27.38
CA THR A 131 2.20 -7.26 27.30
C THR A 131 2.67 -7.61 25.89
N LEU A 132 1.87 -7.28 24.87
CA LEU A 132 2.22 -7.49 23.47
C LEU A 132 3.53 -6.77 23.11
N LEU A 133 3.63 -5.47 23.39
CA LEU A 133 4.83 -4.69 23.08
C LEU A 133 6.07 -5.20 23.82
N LYS A 134 5.91 -5.69 25.06
CA LYS A 134 7.01 -6.33 25.82
C LYS A 134 7.51 -7.60 25.13
N GLN A 135 6.60 -8.46 24.66
CA GLN A 135 6.96 -9.68 23.91
C GLN A 135 7.62 -9.34 22.57
N GLU A 136 7.03 -8.43 21.81
CA GLU A 136 7.55 -7.97 20.51
C GLU A 136 8.95 -7.35 20.61
N LYS A 137 9.25 -6.64 21.71
CA LYS A 137 10.57 -6.04 21.94
C LYS A 137 11.69 -7.08 21.92
N SER A 138 11.47 -8.26 22.50
CA SER A 138 12.45 -9.35 22.47
C SER A 138 12.68 -9.84 21.03
N SER A 139 11.59 -10.08 20.29
CA SER A 139 11.63 -10.49 18.88
C SER A 139 12.36 -9.47 18.00
N TYR A 140 12.07 -8.17 18.20
CA TYR A 140 12.75 -7.07 17.52
C TYR A 140 14.27 -7.09 17.77
N LEU A 141 14.70 -7.19 19.04
CA LEU A 141 16.12 -7.21 19.37
C LEU A 141 16.84 -8.42 18.78
N LYS A 142 16.21 -9.60 18.79
CA LYS A 142 16.74 -10.82 18.16
C LYS A 142 16.88 -10.63 16.65
N MET A 143 15.85 -10.13 15.99
CA MET A 143 15.85 -9.88 14.53
C MET A 143 16.89 -8.82 14.14
N ARG A 144 16.99 -7.72 14.89
CA ARG A 144 17.99 -6.67 14.70
C ARG A 144 19.41 -7.22 14.70
N ARG A 145 19.75 -8.05 15.69
CA ARG A 145 21.09 -8.69 15.77
C ARG A 145 21.35 -9.60 14.58
N ALA A 146 20.34 -10.36 14.14
CA ALA A 146 20.47 -11.27 13.01
C ALA A 146 20.69 -10.51 11.68
N ILE A 147 19.98 -9.39 11.47
CA ILE A 147 20.15 -8.53 10.29
C ILE A 147 21.59 -7.99 10.23
N ILE A 148 22.07 -7.36 11.31
CA ILE A 148 23.40 -6.73 11.36
C ILE A 148 24.53 -7.74 11.11
N LYS A 149 24.37 -8.98 11.57
CA LYS A 149 25.36 -10.06 11.37
C LYS A 149 25.31 -10.69 9.98
N SER A 150 24.26 -10.45 9.19
CA SER A 150 24.07 -11.14 7.92
C SER A 150 25.03 -10.65 6.82
N LYS A 151 25.64 -11.59 6.09
CA LYS A 151 26.43 -11.27 4.89
C LYS A 151 25.58 -10.67 3.77
N VAL A 152 24.34 -11.16 3.59
CA VAL A 152 23.40 -10.63 2.58
C VAL A 152 23.13 -9.16 2.83
N TYR A 153 22.93 -8.79 4.09
CA TYR A 153 22.73 -7.40 4.48
C TYR A 153 23.94 -6.53 4.11
N LYS A 154 25.16 -6.96 4.48
CA LYS A 154 26.40 -6.22 4.20
C LYS A 154 26.71 -6.06 2.71
N ASN A 155 26.37 -7.07 1.91
CA ASN A 155 26.80 -7.13 0.51
C ASN A 155 25.73 -6.58 -0.46
N SER A 156 24.46 -6.66 -0.10
CA SER A 156 23.35 -6.47 -1.06
C SER A 156 22.40 -5.34 -0.69
N ILE A 157 22.49 -4.78 0.51
CA ILE A 157 21.61 -3.69 0.95
C ILE A 157 22.44 -2.46 1.26
N LYS A 158 22.50 -1.55 0.29
CA LYS A 158 22.93 -0.18 0.53
C LYS A 158 21.79 0.50 1.28
N ILE A 159 21.89 0.72 2.59
CA ILE A 159 20.93 1.59 3.31
C ILE A 159 21.31 3.05 3.03
N SER A 160 20.30 3.92 2.97
CA SER A 160 20.39 5.39 2.92
C SER A 160 21.36 5.98 3.97
N ASP A 161 21.43 5.41 5.18
CA ASP A 161 22.34 5.84 6.25
C ASP A 161 22.83 4.65 7.12
N PRO A 162 24.14 4.29 7.06
CA PRO A 162 24.75 3.28 7.94
C PRO A 162 24.63 3.61 9.44
N LYS A 163 24.49 4.88 9.83
CA LYS A 163 24.35 5.31 11.24
C LYS A 163 23.03 4.87 11.88
N ASN A 164 22.03 4.48 11.08
CA ASN A 164 20.78 3.91 11.60
C ASN A 164 20.97 2.52 12.23
N LEU A 165 22.09 1.84 11.97
CA LEU A 165 22.43 0.55 12.56
C LEU A 165 22.96 0.68 13.98
N THR A 166 23.67 1.75 14.30
CA THR A 166 24.36 1.96 15.58
C THR A 166 23.51 2.72 16.59
N ASN A 167 22.66 3.66 16.14
CA ASN A 167 21.97 4.61 17.01
C ASN A 167 20.64 4.15 17.62
N LYS A 168 20.37 2.83 17.72
CA LYS A 168 19.08 2.27 18.18
C LYS A 168 17.83 2.81 17.42
N LYS A 169 18.02 3.55 16.32
CA LYS A 169 16.94 4.05 15.45
C LYS A 169 16.26 2.88 14.73
N SER A 170 15.01 3.07 14.35
CA SER A 170 14.29 2.12 13.48
C SER A 170 15.12 1.87 12.22
N PHE A 171 15.16 0.63 11.74
CA PHE A 171 15.76 0.34 10.45
C PHE A 171 15.03 1.12 9.36
N ASP A 172 15.79 1.85 8.55
CA ASP A 172 15.28 2.28 7.26
C ASP A 172 15.36 1.06 6.33
N TRP A 173 14.20 0.55 5.96
CA TRP A 173 14.10 -0.62 5.07
C TRP A 173 14.05 -0.20 3.60
N LYS A 174 13.86 1.10 3.33
CA LYS A 174 13.82 1.63 1.98
C LYS A 174 15.24 1.81 1.45
N PRO A 175 15.44 1.68 0.12
CA PRO A 175 16.72 1.99 -0.51
C PRO A 175 17.00 3.51 -0.46
N PRO A 176 18.26 3.94 -0.73
CA PRO A 176 18.59 5.34 -0.97
C PRO A 176 17.66 5.91 -2.05
N GLY A 177 17.09 7.08 -1.81
CA GLY A 177 16.04 7.66 -2.66
C GLY A 177 14.60 7.29 -2.24
N GLY A 178 14.42 6.45 -1.23
CA GLY A 178 13.14 6.22 -0.58
C GLY A 178 12.09 5.61 -1.51
N TRP A 179 10.89 6.19 -1.54
CA TRP A 179 9.80 5.69 -2.37
C TRP A 179 10.06 5.85 -3.88
N ARG A 180 10.69 6.96 -4.29
CA ARG A 180 11.06 7.23 -5.68
C ARG A 180 11.96 6.13 -6.24
N ALA A 181 12.96 5.71 -5.46
CA ALA A 181 13.84 4.61 -5.85
C ALA A 181 13.10 3.27 -5.96
N ILE A 182 12.06 3.04 -5.14
CA ILE A 182 11.23 1.83 -5.27
C ILE A 182 10.36 1.90 -6.52
N ALA A 183 9.75 3.07 -6.79
CA ALA A 183 8.92 3.29 -7.96
C ALA A 183 9.71 3.09 -9.26
N SER A 184 10.93 3.63 -9.36
CA SER A 184 11.79 3.46 -10.54
C SER A 184 12.27 2.03 -10.79
N MET A 185 12.24 1.18 -9.76
CA MET A 185 12.49 -0.26 -9.91
C MET A 185 11.24 -1.04 -10.29
N SER A 186 10.05 -0.44 -10.20
CA SER A 186 8.75 -1.05 -10.52
C SER A 186 8.32 -0.73 -11.95
N SER A 187 7.11 -1.13 -12.33
CA SER A 187 6.51 -0.81 -13.64
C SER A 187 5.91 0.61 -13.73
N ILE A 188 6.09 1.44 -12.70
CA ILE A 188 5.58 2.82 -12.68
C ILE A 188 6.60 3.74 -13.38
N SER A 189 6.15 4.53 -14.35
CA SER A 189 7.03 5.48 -15.03
C SER A 189 7.43 6.65 -14.12
N GLU A 190 8.59 7.23 -14.40
CA GLU A 190 9.13 8.33 -13.59
C GLU A 190 8.25 9.59 -13.67
N THR A 191 7.73 9.90 -14.86
CA THR A 191 6.79 11.02 -15.08
C THR A 191 5.54 10.83 -14.24
N PHE A 192 4.92 9.66 -14.33
CA PHE A 192 3.74 9.32 -13.55
C PHE A 192 4.02 9.42 -12.04
N TRP A 193 5.17 8.90 -11.58
CA TRP A 193 5.57 9.00 -10.19
C TRP A 193 5.66 10.46 -9.71
N VAL A 194 6.37 11.31 -10.45
CA VAL A 194 6.58 12.72 -10.08
C VAL A 194 5.26 13.47 -9.99
N ASP A 195 4.39 13.33 -10.99
CA ASP A 195 3.15 14.10 -11.05
C ASP A 195 2.15 13.61 -9.99
N VAL A 196 1.94 12.31 -9.92
CA VAL A 196 0.92 11.71 -9.06
C VAL A 196 1.35 11.73 -7.59
N TYR A 197 2.55 11.26 -7.28
CA TYR A 197 2.96 11.13 -5.88
C TYR A 197 3.11 12.51 -5.22
N ASN A 198 3.59 13.52 -5.96
CA ASN A 198 3.69 14.88 -5.42
C ASN A 198 2.31 15.48 -5.14
N ASP A 199 1.33 15.29 -6.03
CA ASP A 199 -0.04 15.78 -5.80
C ASP A 199 -0.70 15.11 -4.59
N LEU A 200 -0.63 13.78 -4.52
CA LEU A 200 -1.09 13.01 -3.37
C LEU A 200 -0.43 13.47 -2.07
N SER A 201 0.89 13.66 -2.11
CA SER A 201 1.67 14.09 -0.95
C SER A 201 1.34 15.53 -0.53
N ALA A 202 1.21 16.45 -1.49
CA ALA A 202 0.83 17.84 -1.24
C ALA A 202 -0.56 17.90 -0.59
N THR A 203 -1.51 17.09 -1.06
CA THR A 203 -2.84 16.97 -0.47
C THR A 203 -2.77 16.47 0.98
N SER A 204 -2.01 15.40 1.25
CA SER A 204 -1.83 14.88 2.62
C SER A 204 -1.19 15.87 3.60
N HIS A 205 -0.34 16.77 3.10
CA HIS A 205 0.41 17.75 3.90
C HIS A 205 -0.18 19.16 3.85
N SER A 206 -1.46 19.26 3.45
CA SER A 206 -2.21 20.51 3.38
C SER A 206 -1.72 21.55 2.37
N GLY A 207 -0.78 21.19 1.49
CA GLY A 207 -0.24 22.09 0.46
C GLY A 207 -1.23 22.41 -0.67
N ALA A 208 -2.22 21.53 -0.90
CA ALA A 208 -3.22 21.68 -1.96
C ALA A 208 -4.63 22.08 -1.44
N VAL A 209 -4.76 22.46 -0.15
CA VAL A 209 -6.06 22.65 0.53
C VAL A 209 -6.86 23.86 0.01
N ILE A 210 -6.19 24.84 -0.58
CA ILE A 210 -6.81 26.06 -1.10
C ILE A 210 -7.73 25.76 -2.30
N SER A 211 -7.57 24.62 -2.97
CA SER A 211 -8.37 24.28 -4.16
C SER A 211 -9.83 23.88 -3.86
N ASN A 212 -10.21 23.62 -2.60
CA ASN A 212 -11.53 23.10 -2.23
C ASN A 212 -12.22 23.96 -1.14
N HIS A 213 -12.54 25.22 -1.48
CA HIS A 213 -13.34 26.10 -0.63
C HIS A 213 -14.82 25.68 -0.62
N MET A 214 -15.40 25.51 0.58
CA MET A 214 -16.81 25.11 0.73
C MET A 214 -17.85 26.17 0.31
N SER A 215 -17.40 27.38 -0.05
CA SER A 215 -18.27 28.46 -0.50
C SER A 215 -18.69 28.35 -1.97
N HIS A 216 -18.18 27.36 -2.71
CA HIS A 216 -18.52 27.19 -4.13
C HIS A 216 -19.87 26.49 -4.31
N ALA A 217 -20.76 27.07 -5.12
CA ALA A 217 -22.06 26.50 -5.45
C ALA A 217 -21.98 25.07 -6.07
N ASP A 218 -20.86 24.76 -6.75
CA ASP A 218 -20.60 23.48 -7.41
C ASP A 218 -19.62 22.57 -6.64
N GLN A 219 -19.41 22.80 -5.35
CA GLN A 219 -18.39 22.11 -4.54
C GLN A 219 -18.40 20.59 -4.70
N LYS A 220 -19.57 19.94 -4.66
CA LYS A 220 -19.65 18.47 -4.78
C LYS A 220 -19.18 17.98 -6.16
N LYS A 221 -19.43 18.75 -7.23
CA LYS A 221 -18.98 18.43 -8.59
C LYS A 221 -17.45 18.55 -8.70
N VAL A 222 -16.88 19.59 -8.11
CA VAL A 222 -15.42 19.78 -8.04
C VAL A 222 -14.75 18.64 -7.28
N GLN A 223 -15.26 18.31 -6.09
CA GLN A 223 -14.75 17.20 -5.28
C GLN A 223 -14.87 15.85 -5.99
N LYS A 224 -15.97 15.63 -6.73
CA LYS A 224 -16.12 14.45 -7.57
C LYS A 224 -15.03 14.39 -8.64
N GLY A 225 -14.79 15.49 -9.36
CA GLY A 225 -13.73 15.58 -10.37
C GLY A 225 -12.33 15.29 -9.80
N MET A 226 -11.99 15.87 -8.65
CA MET A 226 -10.72 15.60 -7.97
C MET A 226 -10.61 14.14 -7.52
N SER A 227 -11.71 13.56 -7.03
CA SER A 227 -11.76 12.15 -6.63
C SER A 227 -11.64 11.21 -7.82
N THR A 228 -12.10 11.60 -9.01
CA THR A 228 -11.94 10.80 -10.24
C THR A 228 -10.47 10.56 -10.58
N THR A 229 -9.59 11.54 -10.37
CA THR A 229 -8.13 11.35 -10.57
C THR A 229 -7.59 10.25 -9.66
N ALA A 230 -8.01 10.23 -8.39
CA ALA A 230 -7.63 9.18 -7.45
C ALA A 230 -8.19 7.81 -7.86
N VAL A 231 -9.43 7.75 -8.32
CA VAL A 231 -10.06 6.51 -8.82
C VAL A 231 -9.32 5.96 -10.04
N ASN A 232 -8.97 6.81 -11.01
CA ASN A 232 -8.22 6.41 -12.19
C ASN A 232 -6.85 5.85 -11.82
N LEU A 233 -6.17 6.49 -10.88
CA LEU A 233 -4.91 5.99 -10.35
C LEU A 233 -5.05 4.59 -9.73
N LEU A 234 -6.12 4.35 -8.97
CA LEU A 234 -6.38 3.02 -8.42
C LEU A 234 -6.65 1.99 -9.51
N ASN A 235 -7.41 2.34 -10.55
CA ASN A 235 -7.65 1.46 -11.70
C ASN A 235 -6.36 1.09 -12.42
N LEU A 236 -5.34 1.94 -12.35
CA LEU A 236 -4.00 1.65 -12.86
C LEU A 236 -3.18 0.77 -11.89
N ILE A 237 -3.18 1.06 -10.59
CA ILE A 237 -2.32 0.35 -9.61
C ILE A 237 -2.85 -1.05 -9.26
N LEU A 238 -4.15 -1.20 -9.04
CA LEU A 238 -4.73 -2.45 -8.52
C LEU A 238 -4.47 -3.66 -9.43
N PRO A 239 -4.51 -3.57 -10.76
CA PRO A 239 -4.15 -4.68 -11.65
C PRO A 239 -2.71 -5.17 -11.46
N HIS A 240 -1.76 -4.25 -11.30
CA HIS A 240 -0.36 -4.60 -11.02
C HIS A 240 -0.19 -5.23 -9.65
N PHE A 241 -0.94 -4.74 -8.66
CA PHE A 241 -0.98 -5.34 -7.33
C PHE A 241 -1.52 -6.78 -7.38
N ILE A 242 -2.64 -7.00 -8.08
CA ILE A 242 -3.29 -8.31 -8.22
C ILE A 242 -2.35 -9.31 -8.89
N GLU A 243 -1.78 -8.97 -10.06
CA GLU A 243 -0.86 -9.83 -10.78
C GLU A 243 0.39 -10.15 -9.94
N GLY A 244 0.96 -9.11 -9.31
CA GLY A 244 2.09 -9.25 -8.42
C GLY A 244 1.80 -10.18 -7.25
N TYR A 245 0.65 -10.05 -6.61
CA TYR A 245 0.23 -10.90 -5.49
C TYR A 245 -0.03 -12.34 -5.95
N ALA A 246 -0.66 -12.52 -7.11
CA ALA A 246 -0.90 -13.83 -7.70
C ALA A 246 0.40 -14.62 -7.93
N SER A 247 1.50 -13.93 -8.27
CA SER A 247 2.82 -14.55 -8.42
C SER A 247 3.42 -15.13 -7.13
N LEU A 248 2.92 -14.72 -5.96
CA LEU A 248 3.41 -15.18 -4.66
C LEU A 248 2.72 -16.46 -4.19
N PHE A 249 1.50 -16.74 -4.68
CA PHE A 249 0.64 -17.82 -4.17
C PHE A 249 0.05 -18.64 -5.31
N PRO A 250 0.44 -19.92 -5.49
CA PRO A 250 0.02 -20.73 -6.63
C PRO A 250 -1.50 -20.83 -6.83
N ARG A 251 -2.29 -20.89 -5.76
CA ARG A 251 -3.76 -20.94 -5.87
C ARG A 251 -4.38 -19.64 -6.39
N VAL A 252 -3.76 -18.49 -6.09
CA VAL A 252 -4.21 -17.19 -6.60
C VAL A 252 -3.79 -17.08 -8.06
N GLY A 253 -2.59 -17.56 -8.40
CA GLY A 253 -2.18 -17.75 -9.80
C GLY A 253 -3.19 -18.57 -10.60
N LYS A 254 -3.61 -19.74 -10.08
CA LYS A 254 -4.62 -20.59 -10.72
C LYS A 254 -5.99 -19.89 -10.86
N TYR A 255 -6.42 -19.14 -9.85
CA TYR A 255 -7.65 -18.33 -9.94
C TYR A 255 -7.54 -17.34 -11.11
N LEU A 256 -6.43 -16.61 -11.20
CA LEU A 256 -6.15 -15.66 -12.27
C LEU A 256 -6.13 -16.33 -13.66
N GLU A 257 -5.53 -17.51 -13.76
CA GLU A 257 -5.44 -18.29 -15.00
C GLU A 257 -6.79 -18.85 -15.44
N SER A 258 -7.70 -19.14 -14.50
CA SER A 258 -9.03 -19.65 -14.79
C SER A 258 -10.04 -18.58 -15.21
N ASP A 259 -9.76 -17.30 -14.94
CA ASP A 259 -10.60 -16.17 -15.30
C ASP A 259 -9.99 -15.38 -16.47
N GLU A 260 -10.41 -15.73 -17.69
CA GLU A 260 -9.94 -15.07 -18.92
C GLU A 260 -10.28 -13.57 -18.96
N LYS A 261 -11.40 -13.16 -18.34
CA LYS A 261 -11.79 -11.75 -18.29
C LYS A 261 -10.84 -10.97 -17.38
N LEU A 262 -10.54 -11.51 -16.20
CA LEU A 262 -9.58 -10.92 -15.27
C LEU A 262 -8.19 -10.78 -15.89
N LYS A 263 -7.71 -11.85 -16.51
CA LYS A 263 -6.42 -11.87 -17.20
C LYS A 263 -6.36 -10.85 -18.33
N PHE A 264 -7.41 -10.76 -19.14
CA PHE A 264 -7.53 -9.75 -20.21
C PHE A 264 -7.49 -8.33 -19.64
N ASN A 265 -8.30 -8.04 -18.62
CA ASN A 265 -8.40 -6.71 -18.02
C ASN A 265 -7.06 -6.27 -17.41
N ILE A 266 -6.34 -7.17 -16.73
CA ILE A 266 -5.01 -6.88 -16.20
C ILE A 266 -4.05 -6.54 -17.34
N LYS A 267 -4.05 -7.32 -18.42
CA LYS A 267 -3.20 -7.06 -19.59
C LYS A 267 -3.48 -5.69 -20.20
N VAL A 268 -4.75 -5.30 -20.33
CA VAL A 268 -5.16 -3.99 -20.85
C VAL A 268 -4.66 -2.87 -19.94
N ALA A 269 -4.91 -2.95 -18.63
CA ALA A 269 -4.50 -1.93 -17.68
C ALA A 269 -2.97 -1.70 -17.65
N LYS A 270 -2.18 -2.78 -17.77
CA LYS A 270 -0.71 -2.71 -17.84
C LYS A 270 -0.19 -1.92 -19.03
N GLY A 271 -0.85 -2.04 -20.19
CA GLY A 271 -0.46 -1.32 -21.41
C GLY A 271 -0.54 0.19 -21.25
N VAL A 272 -1.47 0.67 -20.42
CA VAL A 272 -1.67 2.10 -20.14
C VAL A 272 -0.53 2.66 -19.28
N LEU A 273 -0.20 1.98 -18.16
CA LEU A 273 0.87 2.43 -17.24
C LEU A 273 2.27 2.44 -17.86
N SER A 274 2.56 1.54 -18.81
CA SER A 274 3.84 1.50 -19.51
C SER A 274 3.98 2.53 -20.64
N GLY A 275 2.86 3.15 -21.06
CA GLY A 275 2.83 4.14 -22.14
C GLY A 275 2.91 5.59 -21.69
N TYR A 276 2.81 5.84 -20.38
CA TYR A 276 3.10 7.12 -19.72
C TYR A 276 4.55 7.18 -19.26
#